data_AF-A0A6V7LPZ8-F1
#
_entry.id   AF-A0A6V7LPZ8-F1
#
_cell.length_a   1.000
_cell.length_b   1.000
_cell.length_c   1.000
_cell.angle_alpha   90.00
_cell.angle_beta   90.00
_cell.angle_gamma   90.00
#
_symmetry.space_group_name_H-M   'P 1'
#
loop_
_entity.id
_entity.type
_entity.pdbx_description
1 polymer ?
#
loop_
_entity_poly.entity_id
_entity_poly.type
_entity_poly.pdbx_seq_one_letter_code
_entity_poly.pdbx_strand_id
1 'polypeptide(L)'
;YLVPSYFDVVIVNVYISLLEQAYSKMSEFVKNGSTFVKLLSLVSVQCGAIVRSSPLPQLSPHLSPPRPKSVEVDGRIEELCTTLSAGLPHFVVGYMRNWGRDTFIAVRGLLLLTGRFEEARYIILGFAGTMRHGLIPNLLDKGTNS
;
A
#
# COMPACT_ATOMS: atom_id res chain seq x y z
N TYR A 1 -28.99 8.20 -27.17
CA TYR A 1 -27.76 8.18 -27.99
C TYR A 1 -26.61 8.99 -27.36
N LEU A 2 -26.87 10.11 -26.66
CA LEU A 2 -25.81 10.93 -26.06
C LEU A 2 -25.24 10.44 -24.72
N VAL A 3 -26.01 9.64 -23.96
CA VAL A 3 -25.61 9.16 -22.62
C VAL A 3 -24.26 8.43 -22.63
N PRO A 4 -23.99 7.47 -23.54
CA PRO A 4 -22.68 6.80 -23.59
C PRO A 4 -21.52 7.76 -23.89
N SER A 5 -21.74 8.76 -24.75
CA SER A 5 -20.70 9.72 -25.14
C SER A 5 -20.35 10.69 -24.01
N TYR A 6 -21.35 11.26 -23.33
CA TYR A 6 -21.08 12.15 -22.19
C TYR A 6 -20.47 11.38 -21.01
N PHE A 7 -20.91 10.14 -20.77
CA PHE A 7 -20.32 9.28 -19.75
C PHE A 7 -18.84 9.03 -20.03
N ASP A 8 -18.50 8.65 -21.26
CA ASP A 8 -17.11 8.42 -21.67
C ASP A 8 -16.23 9.66 -21.47
N VAL A 9 -16.68 10.83 -21.94
CA VAL A 9 -15.95 12.08 -21.77
C VAL A 9 -15.69 12.40 -20.29
N VAL A 10 -16.69 12.23 -19.41
CA VAL A 10 -16.51 12.48 -17.97
C VAL A 10 -15.51 11.50 -17.38
N ILE A 11 -15.66 10.20 -17.63
CA ILE A 11 -14.79 9.18 -17.04
C ILE A 11 -13.34 9.32 -17.52
N VAL A 12 -13.12 9.57 -18.82
CA VAL A 12 -11.78 9.75 -19.38
C VAL A 12 -11.08 10.96 -18.77
N ASN A 13 -11.77 12.10 -18.65
CA ASN A 13 -11.17 13.29 -18.04
C ASN A 13 -10.84 13.07 -16.55
N VAL A 14 -11.76 12.45 -15.80
CA VAL A 14 -11.50 12.11 -14.38
C VAL A 14 -10.31 11.15 -14.27
N TYR A 15 -10.25 10.12 -15.11
CA TYR A 15 -9.15 9.16 -15.13
C TYR A 15 -7.80 9.84 -15.39
N ILE A 16 -7.71 10.70 -16.41
CA ILE A 16 -6.48 11.43 -16.75
C ILE A 16 -6.06 12.32 -15.58
N SER A 17 -6.98 13.09 -14.99
CA SER A 17 -6.67 13.96 -13.84
C SER A 17 -6.19 13.16 -12.62
N LEU A 18 -6.78 11.99 -12.35
CA LEU A 18 -6.34 11.11 -11.27
C LEU A 18 -4.94 10.54 -11.52
N LEU A 19 -4.62 10.16 -12.77
CA LEU A 19 -3.27 9.71 -13.14
C LEU A 19 -2.24 10.82 -12.94
N GLU A 20 -2.50 12.03 -13.43
CA GLU A 20 -1.62 13.18 -13.24
C GLU A 20 -1.41 13.50 -11.76
N GLN A 21 -2.47 13.44 -10.96
CA GLN A 21 -2.39 13.63 -9.52
C GLN A 21 -1.61 12.52 -8.80
N ALA A 22 -1.68 11.29 -9.27
CA ALA A 22 -0.89 10.19 -8.74
C ALA A 22 0.60 10.41 -9.05
N TYR A 23 0.95 10.72 -10.29
CA TYR A 23 2.33 10.98 -10.71
C TYR A 23 2.93 12.19 -10.00
N SER A 24 2.17 13.27 -9.80
CA SER A 24 2.66 14.48 -9.13
C SER A 24 3.05 14.26 -7.67
N LYS A 25 2.50 13.22 -7.02
CA LYS A 25 2.84 12.82 -5.66
C LYS A 25 3.98 11.80 -5.57
N MET A 26 4.41 11.23 -6.70
CA MET A 26 5.51 10.26 -6.74
C MET A 26 6.88 10.93 -6.82
N SER A 27 7.94 10.14 -6.80
CA SER A 27 9.33 10.63 -6.93
C SER A 27 9.61 11.29 -8.29
N GLU A 28 10.68 12.07 -8.36
CA GLU A 28 11.17 12.67 -9.61
C GLU A 28 11.52 11.64 -10.69
N PHE A 29 11.96 10.45 -10.30
CA PHE A 29 12.21 9.34 -11.22
C PHE A 29 10.94 8.93 -11.98
N VAL A 30 9.79 8.92 -11.30
CA VAL A 30 8.51 8.59 -11.93
C VAL A 30 7.96 9.77 -12.72
N LYS A 31 7.98 10.99 -12.17
CA LYS A 31 7.45 12.18 -12.84
C LYS A 31 8.12 12.43 -14.20
N ASN A 32 9.44 12.33 -14.22
CA ASN A 32 10.28 12.56 -15.41
C ASN A 32 10.55 11.26 -16.20
N GLY A 33 9.98 10.14 -15.76
CA GLY A 33 10.11 8.84 -16.40
C GLY A 33 9.27 8.71 -17.68
N SER A 34 9.58 7.68 -18.46
CA SER A 34 8.81 7.33 -19.65
C SER A 34 7.39 6.89 -19.31
N THR A 35 6.50 6.82 -20.32
CA THR A 35 5.15 6.25 -20.17
C THR A 35 5.20 4.86 -19.54
N PHE A 36 6.19 4.04 -19.89
CA PHE A 36 6.35 2.71 -19.31
C PHE A 36 6.64 2.76 -17.80
N VAL A 37 7.54 3.65 -17.36
CA VAL A 37 7.84 3.84 -15.92
C VAL A 37 6.60 4.31 -15.16
N LYS A 38 5.85 5.25 -15.75
CA LYS A 38 4.58 5.76 -15.19
C LYS A 38 3.53 4.66 -15.08
N LEU A 39 3.37 3.83 -16.10
CA LEU A 39 2.43 2.68 -16.04
C LEU A 39 2.85 1.67 -14.97
N LEU A 40 4.15 1.37 -14.83
CA LEU A 40 4.65 0.49 -13.78
C LEU A 40 4.47 1.09 -12.37
N SER A 41 4.64 2.40 -12.21
CA SER A 41 4.49 3.03 -10.89
C SER A 41 3.04 2.99 -10.39
N LEU A 42 2.04 2.96 -11.27
CA LEU A 42 0.64 2.78 -10.88
C LEU A 42 0.35 1.45 -10.18
N VAL A 43 1.19 0.42 -10.39
CA VAL A 43 1.08 -0.85 -9.65
C VAL A 43 1.25 -0.64 -8.15
N SER A 44 2.02 0.38 -7.75
CA SER A 44 2.11 0.81 -6.34
C SER A 44 0.74 1.17 -5.76
N VAL A 45 -0.05 1.93 -6.51
CA VAL A 45 -1.40 2.36 -6.11
C VAL A 45 -2.39 1.21 -6.14
N GLN A 46 -2.25 0.28 -7.10
CA GLN A 46 -3.09 -0.91 -7.21
C GLN A 46 -2.89 -1.90 -6.06
N CYS A 47 -1.63 -2.19 -5.70
CA CYS A 47 -1.32 -3.19 -4.67
C CYS A 47 -1.30 -2.61 -3.25
N GLY A 48 -1.01 -1.31 -3.09
CA GLY A 48 -0.91 -0.65 -1.79
C GLY A 48 -2.20 0.03 -1.37
N ALA A 49 -2.86 -0.50 -0.34
CA ALA A 49 -4.07 0.09 0.23
C ALA A 49 -4.16 -0.16 1.74
N ILE A 50 -4.94 0.67 2.44
CA ILE A 50 -5.36 0.42 3.82
C ILE A 50 -6.53 -0.56 3.77
N VAL A 51 -6.36 -1.77 4.31
CA VAL A 51 -7.36 -2.85 4.25
C VAL A 51 -7.70 -3.35 5.65
N ARG A 52 -8.93 -3.07 6.11
CA ARG A 52 -9.41 -3.43 7.46
C ARG A 52 -9.41 -4.93 7.75
N SER A 53 -9.60 -5.77 6.73
CA SER A 53 -9.54 -7.23 6.91
C SER A 53 -8.12 -7.76 7.10
N SER A 54 -7.09 -6.94 6.83
CA SER A 54 -5.68 -7.34 6.88
C SER A 54 -4.75 -6.16 7.24
N PRO A 55 -4.92 -5.55 8.44
CA PRO A 55 -4.06 -4.48 8.91
C PRO A 55 -2.65 -4.98 9.24
N LEU A 56 -1.69 -4.05 9.35
CA LEU A 56 -0.43 -4.34 10.02
C LEU A 56 -0.67 -4.56 11.52
N PRO A 57 0.21 -5.32 12.22
CA PRO A 57 0.23 -5.32 13.66
C PRO A 57 0.50 -3.91 14.19
N GLN A 58 0.01 -3.64 15.41
CA GLN A 58 0.20 -2.36 16.07
C GLN A 58 1.68 -2.02 16.19
N LEU A 59 2.07 -0.83 15.73
CA LEU A 59 3.43 -0.35 15.84
C LEU A 59 3.75 0.07 17.29
N SER A 60 5.05 0.19 17.59
CA SER A 60 5.50 0.58 18.93
C SER A 60 4.93 1.94 19.35
N PRO A 61 4.42 2.10 20.59
CA PRO A 61 3.94 3.39 21.09
C PRO A 61 5.06 4.44 21.23
N HIS A 62 6.32 3.98 21.23
CA HIS A 62 7.51 4.83 21.26
C HIS A 62 8.05 5.19 19.87
N LEU A 63 7.28 4.90 18.81
CA LEU A 63 7.68 5.25 17.45
C LEU A 63 7.87 6.77 17.32
N SER A 64 9.03 7.16 16.78
CA SER A 64 9.32 8.54 16.44
C SER A 64 8.37 9.06 15.36
N PRO A 65 8.02 10.36 15.34
CA PRO A 65 7.18 10.93 14.28
C PRO A 65 7.78 10.72 12.87
N PRO A 66 6.95 10.62 11.81
CA PRO A 66 5.49 10.58 11.84
C PRO A 66 4.94 9.25 12.36
N ARG A 67 3.72 9.26 12.91
CA ARG A 67 3.00 8.08 13.36
C ARG A 67 1.82 7.80 12.43
N PRO A 68 1.37 6.54 12.28
CA PRO A 68 0.15 6.23 11.54
C PRO A 68 -1.05 6.97 12.13
N LYS A 69 -1.98 7.36 11.26
CA LYS A 69 -3.28 7.87 11.72
C LYS A 69 -4.01 6.74 12.44
N SER A 70 -4.62 7.03 13.57
CA SER A 70 -5.41 6.07 14.33
C SER A 70 -6.89 6.42 14.24
N VAL A 71 -7.76 5.41 14.17
CA VAL A 71 -9.21 5.57 14.21
C VAL A 71 -9.81 4.64 15.26
N GLU A 72 -10.88 5.10 15.91
CA GLU A 72 -11.66 4.25 16.81
C GLU A 72 -12.75 3.53 16.01
N VAL A 73 -12.74 2.20 16.07
CA VAL A 73 -13.74 1.33 15.45
C VAL A 73 -14.18 0.32 16.51
N ASP A 74 -15.48 0.31 16.83
CA ASP A 74 -16.08 -0.60 17.82
C ASP A 74 -15.33 -0.63 19.18
N GLY A 75 -14.88 0.53 19.65
CA GLY A 75 -14.15 0.69 20.91
C GLY A 75 -12.68 0.22 20.87
N ARG A 76 -12.14 -0.07 19.68
CA ARG A 76 -10.73 -0.42 19.46
C ARG A 76 -10.04 0.66 18.64
N ILE A 77 -8.80 0.97 19.01
CA ILE A 77 -7.95 1.89 18.25
C ILE A 77 -7.24 1.08 17.16
N GLU A 78 -7.50 1.40 15.90
CA GLU A 78 -6.84 0.80 14.74
C GLU A 78 -5.91 1.80 14.05
N GLU A 79 -4.66 1.39 13.81
CA GLU A 79 -3.70 2.16 13.02
C GLU A 79 -3.96 1.98 11.51
N LEU A 80 -4.19 3.10 10.82
CA LEU A 80 -4.42 3.15 9.38
C LEU A 80 -3.09 3.09 8.63
N CYS A 81 -2.57 1.86 8.50
CA CYS A 81 -1.36 1.57 7.74
C CYS A 81 -1.68 0.95 6.38
N THR A 82 -0.99 1.41 5.34
CA THR A 82 -1.00 0.78 4.03
C THR A 82 -0.33 -0.60 4.11
N THR A 83 -0.95 -1.59 3.48
CA THR A 83 -0.38 -2.93 3.28
C THR A 83 -0.31 -3.28 1.79
N LEU A 84 0.58 -4.21 1.42
CA LEU A 84 0.77 -4.64 0.03
C LEU A 84 0.12 -6.01 -0.22
N SER A 85 -0.76 -6.08 -1.22
CA SER A 85 -1.21 -7.37 -1.76
C SER A 85 -0.12 -8.02 -2.59
N ALA A 86 -0.01 -9.36 -2.52
CA ALA A 86 0.86 -10.12 -3.43
C ALA A 86 0.35 -10.14 -4.89
N GLY A 87 -0.94 -9.88 -5.11
CA GLY A 87 -1.54 -9.79 -6.44
C GLY A 87 -3.06 -9.66 -6.41
N LEU A 88 -3.61 -9.03 -7.45
CA LEU A 88 -5.06 -8.88 -7.64
C LEU A 88 -5.63 -10.04 -8.48
N PRO A 89 -6.88 -10.50 -8.24
CA PRO A 89 -7.74 -10.22 -7.09
C PRO A 89 -7.55 -11.21 -5.93
N HIS A 90 -6.76 -12.28 -6.11
CA HIS A 90 -6.77 -13.42 -5.20
C HIS A 90 -6.08 -13.18 -3.84
N PHE A 91 -5.14 -12.23 -3.76
CA PHE A 91 -4.33 -11.97 -2.55
C PHE A 91 -4.56 -10.57 -2.00
N VAL A 92 -5.82 -10.15 -1.89
CA VAL A 92 -6.16 -8.73 -1.60
C VAL A 92 -6.82 -8.50 -0.25
N VAL A 93 -7.32 -9.54 0.41
CA VAL A 93 -8.07 -9.43 1.68
C VAL A 93 -7.69 -10.53 2.66
N GLY A 94 -8.00 -10.29 3.94
CA GLY A 94 -7.82 -11.28 5.01
C GLY A 94 -6.35 -11.71 5.16
N TYR A 95 -6.15 -12.90 5.72
CA TYR A 95 -4.83 -13.47 5.93
C TYR A 95 -4.04 -13.66 4.61
N MET A 96 -4.72 -13.82 3.48
CA MET A 96 -4.10 -14.02 2.15
C MET A 96 -3.44 -12.77 1.55
N ARG A 97 -3.61 -11.57 2.14
CA ARG A 97 -3.10 -10.33 1.56
C ARG A 97 -1.58 -10.18 1.68
N ASN A 98 -1.08 -10.33 2.91
CA ASN A 98 0.27 -9.90 3.28
C ASN A 98 1.23 -11.08 3.28
N TRP A 99 2.03 -11.18 2.23
CA TRP A 99 3.10 -12.17 2.12
C TRP A 99 4.46 -11.50 2.29
N GLY A 100 5.23 -11.86 3.31
CA GLY A 100 6.52 -11.25 3.66
C GLY A 100 7.52 -11.33 2.52
N ARG A 101 7.69 -12.51 1.90
CA ARG A 101 8.57 -12.69 0.73
C ARG A 101 8.21 -11.71 -0.39
N ASP A 102 6.95 -11.69 -0.81
CA ASP A 102 6.46 -10.86 -1.91
C ASP A 102 6.56 -9.37 -1.57
N THR A 103 6.18 -9.00 -0.34
CA THR A 103 6.27 -7.64 0.19
C THR A 103 7.70 -7.13 0.11
N PHE A 104 8.68 -7.85 0.68
CA PHE A 104 10.05 -7.35 0.76
C PHE A 104 10.80 -7.37 -0.57
N ILE A 105 10.42 -8.22 -1.52
CA ILE A 105 10.87 -8.10 -2.92
C ILE A 105 10.29 -6.83 -3.56
N ALA A 106 9.01 -6.55 -3.33
CA ALA A 106 8.30 -5.46 -3.99
C ALA A 106 8.55 -4.06 -3.39
N VAL A 107 8.87 -3.93 -2.09
CA VAL A 107 9.01 -2.65 -1.37
C VAL A 107 9.95 -1.67 -2.09
N ARG A 108 11.08 -2.15 -2.63
CA ARG A 108 12.01 -1.28 -3.37
C ARG A 108 11.35 -0.64 -4.59
N GLY A 109 10.64 -1.44 -5.39
CA GLY A 109 9.99 -0.99 -6.62
C GLY A 109 8.73 -0.18 -6.35
N LEU A 110 7.84 -0.71 -5.51
CA LEU A 110 6.50 -0.16 -5.31
C LEU A 110 6.46 0.98 -4.30
N LEU A 111 7.41 1.08 -3.36
CA LEU A 111 7.36 2.13 -2.34
C LEU A 111 8.56 3.06 -2.44
N LEU A 112 9.80 2.54 -2.40
CA LEU A 112 11.00 3.38 -2.37
C LEU A 112 11.19 4.16 -3.68
N LEU A 113 11.18 3.48 -4.83
CA LEU A 113 11.34 4.16 -6.12
C LEU A 113 10.20 5.13 -6.43
N THR A 114 9.01 4.92 -5.87
CA THR A 114 7.87 5.83 -6.03
C THR A 114 7.83 6.96 -5.00
N GLY A 115 8.69 6.97 -3.98
CA GLY A 115 8.74 8.00 -2.94
C GLY A 115 7.81 7.78 -1.74
N ARG A 116 7.23 6.58 -1.57
CA ARG A 116 6.28 6.23 -0.50
C ARG A 116 7.00 5.74 0.77
N PHE A 117 7.90 6.56 1.29
CA PHE A 117 8.84 6.16 2.35
C PHE A 117 8.17 5.89 3.71
N GLU A 118 7.13 6.65 4.07
CA GLU A 118 6.42 6.45 5.33
C GLU A 118 5.75 5.08 5.40
N GLU A 119 5.09 4.66 4.31
CA GLU A 119 4.43 3.36 4.24
C GLU A 119 5.45 2.22 4.22
N ALA A 120 6.58 2.40 3.52
CA ALA A 120 7.68 1.44 3.56
C ALA A 120 8.20 1.25 4.99
N ARG A 121 8.38 2.35 5.73
CA ARG A 121 8.78 2.33 7.14
C ARG A 121 7.78 1.56 7.99
N TYR A 122 6.49 1.84 7.86
CA TYR A 122 5.45 1.15 8.66
C TYR A 122 5.39 -0.34 8.34
N ILE A 123 5.47 -0.74 7.06
CA ILE A 123 5.51 -2.15 6.67
C ILE A 123 6.72 -2.86 7.25
N ILE A 124 7.93 -2.28 7.14
CA ILE A 124 9.15 -2.86 7.71
C ILE A 124 8.99 -3.06 9.21
N LEU A 125 8.52 -2.04 9.93
CA LEU A 125 8.34 -2.12 11.38
C LEU A 125 7.24 -3.11 11.78
N GLY A 126 6.15 -3.19 11.02
CA GLY A 126 5.06 -4.13 11.28
C GLY A 126 5.53 -5.58 11.19
N PHE A 127 6.24 -5.95 10.12
CA PHE A 127 6.84 -7.28 10.01
C PHE A 127 7.95 -7.52 11.04
N ALA A 128 8.78 -6.52 11.35
CA ALA A 128 9.83 -6.65 12.36
C ALA A 128 9.25 -6.97 13.75
N GLY A 129 8.09 -6.41 14.09
CA GLY A 129 7.37 -6.71 15.33
C GLY A 129 6.86 -8.15 15.43
N THR A 130 6.86 -8.90 14.33
CA THR A 130 6.43 -10.31 14.26
C THR A 130 7.59 -11.29 14.12
N MET A 131 8.83 -10.81 14.25
CA MET A 131 10.01 -11.68 14.17
C MET A 131 9.97 -12.74 15.27
N ARG A 132 10.20 -13.99 14.88
CA ARG A 132 10.27 -15.12 15.79
C ARG A 132 11.41 -16.04 15.36
N HIS A 133 12.20 -16.52 16.34
CA HIS A 133 13.37 -17.36 16.07
C HIS A 133 14.38 -16.75 15.07
N GLY A 134 14.51 -15.42 15.07
CA GLY A 134 15.44 -14.70 14.19
C GLY A 134 14.98 -14.53 12.74
N LEU A 135 13.74 -14.89 12.43
CA LEU A 135 13.18 -14.80 11.07
C LEU A 135 11.86 -14.02 11.09
N ILE A 136 11.59 -13.27 10.02
CA ILE A 136 10.30 -12.64 9.77
C ILE A 136 9.35 -13.65 9.09
N PRO A 137 8.03 -13.58 9.34
CA PRO A 137 7.09 -14.53 8.79
C PRO A 137 6.87 -14.31 7.28
N ASN A 138 6.60 -15.41 6.56
CA ASN A 138 6.16 -15.30 5.18
C ASN A 138 4.66 -14.95 5.08
N LEU A 139 3.82 -15.36 6.02
CA LEU A 139 2.40 -15.00 6.07
C LEU A 139 2.15 -14.07 7.26
N LEU A 140 1.66 -12.85 7.00
CA LEU A 140 1.34 -11.88 8.05
C LEU A 140 -0.17 -11.79 8.26
N ASP A 141 -0.70 -12.64 9.13
CA ASP A 141 -2.09 -12.61 9.59
C ASP A 141 -2.27 -11.62 10.75
N LYS A 142 -2.12 -10.32 10.42
CA LYS A 142 -2.21 -9.19 11.37
C LYS A 142 -1.18 -9.23 12.51
N GLY A 143 -0.19 -10.13 12.43
CA GLY A 143 0.77 -10.42 13.49
C GLY A 143 0.21 -11.21 14.68
N THR A 144 -0.93 -11.89 14.51
CA THR A 144 -1.59 -12.65 15.59
C THR A 144 -1.32 -14.16 15.55
N ASN A 145 -1.04 -14.71 14.38
CA ASN A 145 -0.79 -16.15 14.14
C ASN A 145 0.54 -16.38 13.40
N SER A 146 1.49 -15.45 13.58
CA SER A 146 2.73 -15.34 12.80
C SER A 146 3.95 -15.98 13.48
#